data_AF-A0A5C4MIG6-F1
#
_entry.id   AF-A0A5C4MIG6-F1
#
_cell.length_a   1.000
_cell.length_b   1.000
_cell.length_c   1.000
_cell.angle_alpha   90.00
_cell.angle_beta   90.00
_cell.angle_gamma   90.00
#
_symmetry.space_group_name_H-M   'P 1'
#
loop_
_entity.id
_entity.type
_entity.pdbx_description
1 polymer ?
#
loop_
_entity_poly.entity_id
_entity_poly.type
_entity_poly.pdbx_seq_one_letter_code
_entity_poly.pdbx_strand_id
1 'polypeptide(L)'
;MTETSGGRRAAPRRRTSDTLSYIPPVREPRFSMKALRAAGVSGLFLAWLAGFAVATTSVVAVGFPDRYARYGAAVLAVVFTAGVARRSGGRSTLWSVLVALLSTIALLTEWAWAMAGASVVTATFGAVLAVLITRPASRVSSVVREYAIALLMATSAAVAVAAWNAPVVHQRYYILVLVAAFATIFGIVWGLGAGLHGLGRRGVTLIVGGAAVLAVLLVYSTFVRTYGSPELVNAIDETVVWLRDTIGGVPRPTEVLIGFPALVWGISTRSNRRQGWWMCAFGVVGTSVMATGLASPNADVTYVALSTLYSAV
;
A
#
# COMPACT_ATOMS: atom_id res chain seq x y z
N MET A 1 51.07 14.45 -45.70
CA MET A 1 51.55 13.90 -44.41
C MET A 1 52.21 15.03 -43.67
N THR A 2 51.56 15.56 -42.64
CA THR A 2 52.10 16.60 -41.77
C THR A 2 51.58 16.33 -40.36
N GLU A 3 52.52 16.25 -39.42
CA GLU A 3 52.40 15.68 -38.09
C GLU A 3 51.55 16.51 -37.12
N THR A 4 50.85 15.79 -36.26
CA THR A 4 50.12 16.29 -35.09
C THR A 4 51.08 16.48 -33.91
N SER A 5 51.19 17.71 -33.37
CA SER A 5 51.78 17.93 -32.05
C SER A 5 50.72 18.44 -31.06
N GLY A 6 50.44 17.62 -30.06
CA GLY A 6 49.46 17.89 -29.00
C GLY A 6 50.05 18.78 -27.91
N GLY A 7 49.54 20.01 -27.81
CA GLY A 7 49.80 20.90 -26.68
C GLY A 7 48.92 20.58 -25.47
N ARG A 8 49.48 19.88 -24.48
CA ARG A 8 48.88 19.73 -23.14
C ARG A 8 48.81 21.11 -22.47
N ARG A 9 47.60 21.69 -22.35
CA ARG A 9 47.38 22.89 -21.52
C ARG A 9 47.57 22.51 -20.06
N ALA A 10 48.62 23.08 -19.45
CA ALA A 10 48.91 22.95 -18.04
C ALA A 10 47.78 23.54 -17.18
N ALA A 11 47.36 22.79 -16.16
CA ALA A 11 46.42 23.25 -15.15
C ALA A 11 47.02 24.43 -14.34
N PRO A 12 46.21 25.42 -13.94
CA PRO A 12 46.71 26.60 -13.23
C PRO A 12 47.25 26.23 -11.85
N ARG A 13 48.49 26.67 -11.58
CA ARG A 13 49.18 26.56 -10.28
C ARG A 13 48.35 27.25 -9.19
N ARG A 14 47.87 26.47 -8.22
CA ARG A 14 47.15 26.94 -7.02
C ARG A 14 48.09 27.86 -6.22
N ARG A 15 47.68 29.12 -5.97
CA ARG A 15 48.41 30.07 -5.13
C ARG A 15 48.38 29.61 -3.67
N THR A 16 49.52 29.63 -3.02
CA THR A 16 49.79 29.14 -1.65
C THR A 16 49.30 30.08 -0.55
N SER A 17 48.28 30.91 -0.81
CA SER A 17 47.81 31.95 0.12
C SER A 17 46.29 31.98 0.29
N ASP A 18 45.62 30.82 0.20
CA ASP A 18 44.28 30.66 0.76
C ASP A 18 44.45 30.41 2.27
N THR A 19 44.25 31.47 3.04
CA THR A 19 44.07 31.39 4.49
C THR A 19 42.89 30.47 4.76
N LEU A 20 43.17 29.32 5.39
CA LEU A 20 42.16 28.40 5.91
C LEU A 20 41.26 29.21 6.87
N SER A 21 40.08 29.58 6.40
CA SER A 21 39.02 30.10 7.24
C SER A 21 38.78 29.07 8.34
N TYR A 22 39.16 29.41 9.57
CA TYR A 22 38.87 28.60 10.74
C TYR A 22 37.36 28.61 10.95
N ILE A 23 36.68 27.60 10.40
CA ILE A 23 35.29 27.31 10.71
C ILE A 23 35.31 26.74 12.13
N PRO A 24 34.74 27.42 13.15
CA PRO A 24 34.67 26.86 14.49
C PRO A 24 33.93 25.53 14.41
N PRO A 25 34.33 24.49 15.17
CA PRO A 25 33.63 23.22 15.18
C PRO A 25 32.19 23.48 15.60
N VAL A 26 31.27 23.43 14.62
CA VAL A 26 29.84 23.46 14.89
C VAL A 26 29.57 22.24 15.75
N ARG A 27 29.18 22.46 17.01
CA ARG A 27 28.75 21.40 17.93
C ARG A 27 27.90 20.41 17.13
N GLU A 28 28.41 19.21 16.91
CA GLU A 28 27.61 18.17 16.28
C GLU A 28 26.33 18.03 17.10
N PRO A 29 25.15 17.96 16.47
CA PRO A 29 23.91 17.77 17.21
C PRO A 29 24.07 16.53 18.10
N ARG A 30 23.81 16.70 19.41
CA ARG A 30 24.01 15.68 20.45
C ARG A 30 23.30 14.34 20.15
N PHE A 31 22.35 14.35 19.22
CA PHE A 31 21.80 13.16 18.59
C PHE A 31 22.22 13.12 17.12
N SER A 32 22.89 12.03 16.72
CA SER A 32 23.11 11.81 15.30
C SER A 32 21.73 11.69 14.62
N MET A 33 21.56 12.36 13.48
CA MET A 33 20.36 12.24 12.64
C MET A 33 19.97 10.78 12.35
N LYS A 34 20.93 9.84 12.43
CA LYS A 34 20.70 8.40 12.28
C LYS A 34 19.96 7.80 13.48
N ALA A 35 20.33 8.17 14.72
CA ALA A 35 19.68 7.67 15.93
C ALA A 35 18.22 8.15 16.02
N LEU A 36 17.95 9.42 15.71
CA LEU A 36 16.59 9.97 15.69
C LEU A 36 15.71 9.29 14.62
N ARG A 37 16.28 9.01 13.43
CA ARG A 37 15.60 8.25 12.37
C ARG A 37 15.33 6.80 12.77
N ALA A 38 16.30 6.13 13.39
CA ALA A 38 16.14 4.76 13.87
C ALA A 38 15.06 4.67 14.95
N ALA A 39 15.10 5.55 15.96
CA ALA A 39 14.07 5.65 16.99
C ALA A 39 12.69 5.94 16.39
N GLY A 40 12.61 6.83 15.39
CA GLY A 40 11.36 7.10 14.69
C GLY A 40 10.81 5.91 13.91
N VAL A 41 11.65 5.04 13.35
CA VAL A 41 11.23 3.80 12.65
C VAL A 41 10.80 2.75 13.67
N SER A 42 11.59 2.52 14.71
CA SER A 42 11.25 1.60 15.80
C SER A 42 9.94 2.00 16.49
N GLY A 43 9.72 3.29 16.74
CA GLY A 43 8.47 3.81 17.31
C GLY A 43 7.26 3.53 16.42
N LEU A 44 7.37 3.70 15.10
CA LEU A 44 6.29 3.33 14.18
C LEU A 44 6.03 1.83 14.15
N PHE A 45 7.07 1.01 14.23
CA PHE A 45 6.92 -0.44 14.25
C PHE A 45 6.24 -0.91 15.55
N LEU A 46 6.63 -0.35 16.70
CA LEU A 46 5.97 -0.65 17.98
C LEU A 46 4.52 -0.16 18.00
N ALA A 47 4.26 1.04 17.46
CA ALA A 47 2.90 1.55 17.32
C ALA A 47 2.07 0.68 16.37
N TRP A 48 2.65 0.20 15.28
CA TRP A 48 2.00 -0.77 14.38
C TRP A 48 1.66 -2.06 15.12
N LEU A 49 2.62 -2.64 15.85
CA LEU A 49 2.43 -3.90 16.57
C LEU A 49 1.33 -3.77 17.65
N ALA A 50 1.38 -2.69 18.44
CA ALA A 50 0.39 -2.41 19.47
C ALA A 50 -0.99 -2.12 18.88
N GLY A 51 -1.06 -1.28 17.85
CA GLY A 51 -2.31 -0.95 17.16
C GLY A 51 -2.93 -2.18 16.50
N PHE A 52 -2.10 -3.04 15.89
CA PHE A 52 -2.54 -4.30 15.31
C PHE A 52 -3.05 -5.27 16.37
N ALA A 53 -2.30 -5.50 17.45
CA ALA A 53 -2.73 -6.37 18.54
C ALA A 53 -4.09 -5.94 19.14
N VAL A 54 -4.29 -4.64 19.36
CA VAL A 54 -5.56 -4.10 19.87
C VAL A 54 -6.67 -4.18 18.82
N ALA A 55 -6.39 -3.90 17.54
CA ALA A 55 -7.40 -4.01 16.49
C ALA A 55 -7.82 -5.47 16.23
N THR A 56 -6.91 -6.44 16.38
CA THR A 56 -7.22 -7.87 16.21
C THR A 56 -8.30 -8.36 17.18
N THR A 57 -8.51 -7.69 18.32
CA THR A 57 -9.59 -8.06 19.24
C THR A 57 -10.99 -7.85 18.67
N SER A 58 -11.16 -7.09 17.58
CA SER A 58 -12.46 -6.99 16.88
C SER A 58 -12.73 -8.17 15.95
N VAL A 59 -11.70 -8.96 15.63
CA VAL A 59 -11.77 -10.07 14.67
C VAL A 59 -11.73 -11.41 15.39
N VAL A 60 -10.97 -11.47 16.49
CA VAL A 60 -10.86 -12.65 17.36
C VAL A 60 -11.72 -12.43 18.61
N ALA A 61 -12.57 -13.40 18.95
CA ALA A 61 -13.40 -13.34 20.16
C ALA A 61 -12.55 -13.55 21.42
N VAL A 62 -11.95 -12.47 21.93
CA VAL A 62 -11.12 -12.48 23.16
C VAL A 62 -11.88 -11.92 24.38
N GLY A 63 -13.17 -11.58 24.24
CA GLY A 63 -13.97 -10.98 25.32
C GLY A 63 -13.54 -9.55 25.69
N PHE A 64 -12.76 -8.90 24.83
CA PHE A 64 -12.30 -7.53 25.02
C PHE A 64 -13.37 -6.53 24.54
N PRO A 65 -13.60 -5.39 25.21
CA PRO A 65 -14.67 -4.49 24.80
C PRO A 65 -14.41 -3.85 23.42
N ASP A 66 -15.37 -3.95 22.51
CA ASP A 66 -15.26 -3.53 21.10
C ASP A 66 -14.86 -2.07 20.91
N ARG A 67 -15.24 -1.19 21.86
CA ARG A 67 -14.86 0.23 21.82
C ARG A 67 -13.34 0.42 21.78
N TYR A 68 -12.57 -0.45 22.44
CA TYR A 68 -11.12 -0.30 22.49
C TYR A 68 -10.43 -0.74 21.20
N ALA A 69 -11.02 -1.65 20.43
CA ALA A 69 -10.47 -2.05 19.14
C ALA A 69 -10.33 -0.85 18.18
N ARG A 70 -11.27 0.10 18.26
CA ARG A 70 -11.25 1.36 17.48
C ARG A 70 -10.00 2.22 17.77
N TYR A 71 -9.45 2.18 18.99
CA TYR A 71 -8.20 2.88 19.28
C TYR A 71 -7.02 2.24 18.55
N GLY A 72 -6.99 0.91 18.46
CA GLY A 72 -6.01 0.18 17.65
C GLY A 72 -6.09 0.59 16.17
N ALA A 73 -7.31 0.70 15.64
CA ALA A 73 -7.57 1.17 14.29
C ALA A 73 -7.07 2.61 14.04
N ALA A 74 -7.30 3.52 14.99
CA ALA A 74 -6.80 4.90 14.93
C ALA A 74 -5.27 4.98 14.94
N VAL A 75 -4.60 4.18 15.78
CA VAL A 75 -3.14 4.08 15.80
C VAL A 75 -2.63 3.57 14.45
N LEU A 76 -3.24 2.52 13.90
CA LEU A 76 -2.87 2.00 12.58
C LEU A 76 -3.08 3.00 11.45
N ALA A 77 -4.16 3.78 11.47
CA ALA A 77 -4.39 4.86 10.51
C ALA A 77 -3.22 5.85 10.51
N VAL A 78 -2.79 6.30 11.70
CA VAL A 78 -1.65 7.21 11.86
C VAL A 78 -0.36 6.56 11.38
N VAL A 79 -0.11 5.30 11.72
CA VAL A 79 1.07 4.53 11.31
C VAL A 79 1.13 4.40 9.79
N PHE A 80 0.02 4.04 9.15
CA PHE A 80 -0.04 3.86 7.70
C PHE A 80 0.21 5.18 6.98
N THR A 81 -0.46 6.25 7.39
CA THR A 81 -0.23 7.59 6.83
C THR A 81 1.20 8.07 7.07
N ALA A 82 1.77 7.84 8.26
CA ALA A 82 3.16 8.17 8.56
C ALA A 82 4.11 7.40 7.64
N GLY A 83 3.88 6.10 7.47
CA GLY A 83 4.66 5.21 6.63
C GLY A 83 4.65 5.66 5.18
N VAL A 84 3.46 5.93 4.61
CA VAL A 84 3.32 6.42 3.23
C VAL A 84 4.06 7.75 3.06
N ALA A 85 3.83 8.71 3.97
CA ALA A 85 4.48 10.02 3.89
C ALA A 85 6.02 9.93 4.00
N ARG A 86 6.56 9.07 4.86
CA ARG A 86 8.01 8.84 4.95
C ARG A 86 8.59 8.20 3.70
N ARG A 87 7.86 7.25 3.10
CA ARG A 87 8.31 6.52 1.90
C ARG A 87 8.22 7.36 0.62
N SER A 88 7.27 8.30 0.56
CA SER A 88 7.15 9.25 -0.55
C SER A 88 8.03 10.51 -0.41
N GLY A 89 8.71 10.70 0.72
CA GLY A 89 9.51 11.90 0.98
C GLY A 89 8.71 13.13 1.43
N GLY A 90 7.44 12.95 1.83
CA GLY A 90 6.56 14.00 2.32
C GLY A 90 6.74 14.35 3.81
N ARG A 91 5.97 15.34 4.26
CA ARG A 91 5.96 15.81 5.67
C ARG A 91 5.19 14.86 6.59
N SER A 92 5.83 13.74 6.97
CA SER A 92 5.21 12.69 7.81
C SER A 92 4.55 13.23 9.07
N THR A 93 5.20 14.12 9.82
CA THR A 93 4.64 14.65 11.08
C THR A 93 3.33 15.39 10.85
N LEU A 94 3.23 16.22 9.80
CA LEU A 94 2.02 17.00 9.52
C LEU A 94 0.84 16.08 9.19
N TRP A 95 1.05 15.10 8.31
CA TRP A 95 -0.01 14.18 7.91
C TRP A 95 -0.43 13.24 9.04
N SER A 96 0.53 12.75 9.84
CA SER A 96 0.25 11.92 11.01
C SER A 96 -0.54 12.67 12.09
N VAL A 97 -0.21 13.94 12.35
CA VAL A 97 -0.96 14.77 13.30
C VAL A 97 -2.37 15.03 12.78
N LEU A 98 -2.53 15.36 11.49
CA LEU A 98 -3.84 15.57 10.89
C LEU A 98 -4.72 14.31 11.01
N VAL A 99 -4.19 13.14 10.66
CA VAL A 99 -4.93 11.87 10.79
C VAL A 99 -5.22 11.55 12.24
N ALA A 100 -4.28 11.78 13.17
CA ALA A 100 -4.54 11.59 14.59
C ALA A 100 -5.69 12.47 15.10
N LEU A 101 -5.75 13.74 14.69
CA LEU A 101 -6.84 14.65 15.02
C LEU A 101 -8.17 14.17 14.44
N LEU A 102 -8.21 13.81 13.15
CA LEU A 102 -9.43 13.33 12.50
C LEU A 102 -9.93 12.01 13.10
N SER A 103 -9.03 11.07 13.38
CA SER A 103 -9.37 9.82 14.08
C SER A 103 -9.87 10.09 15.49
N THR A 104 -9.28 11.05 16.22
CA THR A 104 -9.75 11.44 17.55
C THR A 104 -11.17 12.03 17.48
N ILE A 105 -11.44 12.89 16.50
CA ILE A 105 -12.80 13.42 16.26
C ILE A 105 -13.78 12.29 15.98
N ALA A 106 -13.42 11.32 15.14
CA ALA A 106 -14.28 10.17 14.85
C ALA A 106 -14.57 9.33 16.12
N LEU A 107 -13.56 9.10 16.95
CA LEU A 107 -13.71 8.37 18.22
C LEU A 107 -14.56 9.10 19.26
N LEU A 108 -14.46 10.43 19.33
CA LEU A 108 -15.21 11.23 20.31
C LEU A 108 -16.65 11.48 19.90
N THR A 109 -16.90 11.66 18.60
CA THR A 109 -18.24 11.96 18.08
C THR A 109 -19.05 10.71 17.78
N GLU A 110 -18.38 9.58 17.49
CA GLU A 110 -18.98 8.33 17.02
C GLU A 110 -19.94 8.52 15.82
N TRP A 111 -19.80 9.61 15.07
CA TRP A 111 -20.64 9.89 13.91
C TRP A 111 -20.38 8.87 12.79
N ALA A 112 -21.45 8.31 12.23
CA ALA A 112 -21.40 7.29 11.19
C ALA A 112 -20.47 7.67 10.01
N TRP A 113 -20.56 8.91 9.54
CA TRP A 113 -19.75 9.42 8.44
C TRP A 113 -18.28 9.66 8.82
N ALA A 114 -18.00 10.06 10.06
CA ALA A 114 -16.64 10.27 10.54
C ALA A 114 -15.91 8.92 10.71
N MET A 115 -16.61 7.92 11.24
CA MET A 115 -16.12 6.54 11.35
C MET A 115 -15.88 5.92 9.96
N ALA A 116 -16.82 6.12 9.02
CA ALA A 116 -16.65 5.69 7.63
C ALA A 116 -15.44 6.37 6.97
N GLY A 117 -15.28 7.68 7.14
CA GLY A 117 -14.14 8.44 6.62
C GLY A 117 -12.81 7.95 7.20
N ALA A 118 -12.74 7.73 8.52
CA ALA A 118 -11.55 7.19 9.17
C ALA A 118 -11.20 5.78 8.67
N SER A 119 -12.22 4.92 8.48
CA SER A 119 -12.05 3.59 7.90
C SER A 119 -11.52 3.65 6.47
N VAL A 120 -12.07 4.53 5.61
CA VAL A 120 -11.58 4.74 4.24
C VAL A 120 -10.11 5.18 4.23
N VAL A 121 -9.74 6.16 5.07
CA VAL A 121 -8.36 6.64 5.19
C VAL A 121 -7.43 5.49 5.61
N THR A 122 -7.84 4.71 6.60
CA THR A 122 -7.09 3.55 7.10
C THR A 122 -6.86 2.51 6.00
N ALA A 123 -7.92 2.12 5.30
CA ALA A 123 -7.84 1.15 4.20
C ALA A 123 -6.94 1.65 3.07
N THR A 124 -7.12 2.92 2.67
CA THR A 124 -6.39 3.55 1.58
C THR A 124 -4.90 3.61 1.85
N PHE A 125 -4.49 4.19 2.99
CA PHE A 125 -3.07 4.32 3.31
C PHE A 125 -2.45 2.98 3.71
N GLY A 126 -3.21 2.05 4.30
CA GLY A 126 -2.76 0.70 4.59
C GLY A 126 -2.44 -0.09 3.31
N ALA A 127 -3.34 -0.06 2.33
CA ALA A 127 -3.14 -0.68 1.02
C ALA A 127 -1.93 -0.06 0.27
N VAL A 128 -1.84 1.27 0.25
CA VAL A 128 -0.70 1.96 -0.38
C VAL A 128 0.62 1.64 0.33
N LEU A 129 0.63 1.63 1.67
CA LEU A 129 1.84 1.29 2.43
C LEU A 129 2.28 -0.14 2.18
N ALA A 130 1.35 -1.09 2.08
CA ALA A 130 1.64 -2.49 1.77
C ALA A 130 2.46 -2.63 0.48
N VAL A 131 2.18 -1.82 -0.54
CA VAL A 131 2.98 -1.76 -1.77
C VAL A 131 4.31 -1.04 -1.53
N LEU A 132 4.29 0.15 -0.91
CA LEU A 132 5.48 1.02 -0.78
C LEU A 132 6.56 0.48 0.18
N ILE A 133 6.19 -0.35 1.15
CA ILE A 133 7.13 -0.87 2.15
C ILE A 133 8.08 -1.91 1.58
N THR A 134 7.65 -2.60 0.53
CA THR A 134 8.43 -3.65 -0.13
C THR A 134 9.73 -3.11 -0.73
N ARG A 135 10.76 -3.97 -0.81
CA ARG A 135 12.08 -3.65 -1.39
C ARG A 135 12.34 -4.34 -2.74
N PRO A 136 13.10 -3.73 -3.66
CA PRO A 136 13.54 -4.40 -4.89
C PRO A 136 14.23 -5.72 -4.58
N ALA A 137 13.86 -6.78 -5.29
CA ALA A 137 14.43 -8.12 -5.07
C ALA A 137 14.66 -8.83 -6.41
N SER A 138 15.84 -9.43 -6.60
CA SER A 138 16.17 -10.16 -7.84
C SER A 138 16.08 -11.68 -7.71
N ARG A 139 15.99 -12.21 -6.48
CA ARG A 139 15.90 -13.65 -6.19
C ARG A 139 14.47 -14.01 -5.81
N VAL A 140 14.02 -15.19 -6.23
CA VAL A 140 12.66 -15.69 -5.95
C VAL A 140 12.33 -15.65 -4.45
N SER A 141 13.23 -16.16 -3.60
CA SER A 141 13.02 -16.14 -2.14
C SER A 141 12.87 -14.73 -1.56
N SER A 142 13.67 -13.78 -2.05
CA SER A 142 13.54 -12.39 -1.66
C SER A 142 12.23 -11.78 -2.16
N VAL A 143 11.79 -12.10 -3.38
CA VAL A 143 10.50 -11.64 -3.91
C VAL A 143 9.35 -12.18 -3.07
N VAL A 144 9.35 -13.47 -2.74
CA VAL A 144 8.36 -14.12 -1.86
C VAL A 144 8.34 -13.47 -0.49
N ARG A 145 9.50 -13.17 0.11
CA ARG A 145 9.58 -12.47 1.40
C ARG A 145 8.93 -11.09 1.34
N GLU A 146 9.27 -10.28 0.34
CA GLU A 146 8.71 -8.93 0.20
C GLU A 146 7.21 -8.98 -0.12
N TYR A 147 6.76 -9.98 -0.88
CA TYR A 147 5.36 -10.23 -1.13
C TYR A 147 4.60 -10.59 0.16
N ALA A 148 5.15 -11.49 0.99
CA ALA A 148 4.58 -11.83 2.30
C ALA A 148 4.50 -10.61 3.25
N ILE A 149 5.51 -9.73 3.24
CA ILE A 149 5.47 -8.47 4.00
C ILE A 149 4.34 -7.56 3.53
N ALA A 150 4.10 -7.47 2.21
CA ALA A 150 3.00 -6.69 1.66
C ALA A 150 1.64 -7.26 2.08
N LEU A 151 1.47 -8.59 2.00
CA LEU A 151 0.26 -9.26 2.46
C LEU A 151 0.02 -9.01 3.95
N LEU A 152 1.04 -9.17 4.80
CA LEU A 152 0.95 -8.89 6.23
C LEU A 152 0.48 -7.46 6.52
N MET A 153 1.03 -6.48 5.79
CA MET A 153 0.65 -5.09 5.93
C MET A 153 -0.80 -4.85 5.47
N ALA A 154 -1.22 -5.45 4.36
CA ALA A 154 -2.60 -5.37 3.88
C ALA A 154 -3.59 -6.07 4.84
N THR A 155 -3.22 -7.20 5.46
CA THR A 155 -4.01 -7.85 6.52
C THR A 155 -4.18 -6.92 7.70
N SER A 156 -3.11 -6.23 8.11
CA SER A 156 -3.20 -5.27 9.23
C SER A 156 -4.16 -4.13 8.94
N ALA A 157 -4.25 -3.69 7.67
CA ALA A 157 -5.26 -2.73 7.24
C ALA A 157 -6.68 -3.31 7.28
N ALA A 158 -6.88 -4.56 6.85
CA ALA A 158 -8.17 -5.24 6.92
C ALA A 158 -8.69 -5.35 8.35
N VAL A 159 -7.82 -5.74 9.29
CA VAL A 159 -8.14 -5.81 10.71
C VAL A 159 -8.47 -4.44 11.27
N ALA A 160 -7.71 -3.40 10.92
CA ALA A 160 -8.01 -2.03 11.34
C ALA A 160 -9.38 -1.54 10.82
N VAL A 161 -9.72 -1.87 9.58
CA VAL A 161 -11.01 -1.55 8.95
C VAL A 161 -12.15 -2.25 9.67
N ALA A 162 -11.99 -3.51 10.03
CA ALA A 162 -12.94 -4.25 10.85
C ALA A 162 -13.12 -3.59 12.22
N ALA A 163 -12.02 -3.20 12.86
CA ALA A 163 -12.01 -2.59 14.20
C ALA A 163 -12.67 -1.21 14.25
N TRP A 164 -12.69 -0.46 13.13
CA TRP A 164 -13.52 0.75 13.03
C TRP A 164 -15.01 0.44 13.16
N ASN A 165 -15.47 -0.75 12.75
CA ASN A 165 -16.88 -1.15 12.70
C ASN A 165 -17.77 -0.04 12.12
N ALA A 166 -17.32 0.53 11.00
CA ALA A 166 -17.97 1.68 10.38
C ALA A 166 -19.20 1.24 9.57
N PRO A 167 -20.32 1.96 9.65
CA PRO A 167 -21.52 1.63 8.88
C PRO A 167 -21.31 2.02 7.41
N VAL A 168 -20.91 1.05 6.57
CA VAL A 168 -20.59 1.29 5.17
C VAL A 168 -21.30 0.31 4.24
N VAL A 169 -21.71 0.80 3.07
CA VAL A 169 -22.18 -0.05 1.97
C VAL A 169 -20.95 -0.60 1.25
N HIS A 170 -20.69 -1.90 1.42
CA HIS A 170 -19.43 -2.56 1.01
C HIS A 170 -19.00 -2.25 -0.44
N GLN A 171 -19.93 -2.33 -1.40
CA GLN A 171 -19.62 -2.06 -2.81
C GLN A 171 -19.12 -0.63 -3.05
N ARG A 172 -19.80 0.38 -2.48
CA ARG A 172 -19.41 1.80 -2.63
C ARG A 172 -18.11 2.08 -1.89
N TYR A 173 -17.96 1.49 -0.71
CA TYR A 173 -16.76 1.61 0.12
C TYR A 173 -15.52 1.06 -0.60
N TYR A 174 -15.60 -0.14 -1.16
CA TYR A 174 -14.52 -0.76 -1.93
C TYR A 174 -14.08 0.12 -3.12
N ILE A 175 -15.03 0.59 -3.93
CA ILE A 175 -14.73 1.45 -5.09
C ILE A 175 -14.04 2.74 -4.64
N LEU A 176 -14.53 3.36 -3.57
CA LEU A 176 -13.97 4.61 -3.05
C LEU A 176 -12.53 4.41 -2.55
N VAL A 177 -12.27 3.35 -1.77
CA VAL A 177 -10.91 3.01 -1.32
C VAL A 177 -10.00 2.71 -2.50
N LEU A 178 -10.46 1.94 -3.48
CA LEU A 178 -9.68 1.60 -4.66
C LEU A 178 -9.28 2.85 -5.45
N VAL A 179 -10.22 3.75 -5.72
CA VAL A 179 -9.97 5.01 -6.44
C VAL A 179 -9.01 5.91 -5.65
N ALA A 180 -9.22 6.06 -4.34
CA ALA A 180 -8.36 6.86 -3.48
C ALA A 180 -6.94 6.28 -3.39
N ALA A 181 -6.82 4.95 -3.31
CA ALA A 181 -5.54 4.24 -3.26
C ALA A 181 -4.79 4.38 -4.58
N PHE A 182 -5.48 4.24 -5.72
CA PHE A 182 -4.92 4.51 -7.04
C PHE A 182 -4.43 5.94 -7.20
N ALA A 183 -5.26 6.92 -6.87
CA ALA A 183 -4.89 8.33 -6.93
C ALA A 183 -3.64 8.61 -6.09
N THR A 184 -3.58 8.04 -4.89
CA THR A 184 -2.45 8.20 -3.97
C THR A 184 -1.19 7.55 -4.52
N ILE A 185 -1.23 6.27 -4.89
CA ILE A 185 -0.03 5.55 -5.36
C ILE A 185 0.45 6.08 -6.71
N PHE A 186 -0.45 6.45 -7.62
CA PHE A 186 -0.06 7.04 -8.91
C PHE A 186 0.55 8.44 -8.71
N GLY A 187 -0.03 9.26 -7.83
CA GLY A 187 0.57 10.55 -7.46
C GLY A 187 1.99 10.40 -6.90
N ILE A 188 2.21 9.40 -6.05
CA ILE A 188 3.54 9.10 -5.49
C ILE A 188 4.50 8.61 -6.58
N VAL A 189 4.10 7.64 -7.40
CA VAL A 189 4.95 7.09 -8.46
C VAL A 189 5.30 8.16 -9.50
N TRP A 190 4.36 9.05 -9.81
CA TRP A 190 4.61 10.21 -10.65
C TRP A 190 5.68 11.13 -10.05
N GLY A 191 5.58 11.44 -8.75
CA GLY A 191 6.52 12.30 -8.03
C GLY A 191 7.93 11.71 -7.84
N LEU A 192 8.08 10.38 -7.79
CA LEU A 192 9.36 9.69 -7.58
C LEU A 192 10.33 9.74 -8.79
N GLY A 193 10.07 10.59 -9.78
CA GLY A 193 10.94 10.72 -10.96
C GLY A 193 10.85 9.53 -11.93
N ALA A 194 9.76 8.76 -11.84
CA ALA A 194 9.33 7.81 -12.86
C ALA A 194 8.29 8.44 -13.80
N GLY A 195 8.43 9.75 -14.06
CA GLY A 195 7.51 10.53 -14.89
C GLY A 195 7.33 9.93 -16.29
N LEU A 196 6.22 10.27 -16.95
CA LEU A 196 5.87 9.72 -18.28
C LEU A 196 6.98 9.90 -19.33
N HIS A 197 7.84 10.92 -19.17
CA HIS A 197 8.96 11.18 -20.07
C HIS A 197 10.06 10.10 -20.02
N GLY A 198 10.16 9.33 -18.93
CA GLY A 198 11.01 8.13 -18.84
C GLY A 198 10.27 6.82 -19.17
N LEU A 199 8.95 6.90 -19.35
CA LEU A 199 8.15 5.82 -19.90
C LEU A 199 8.26 5.87 -21.42
N GLY A 200 9.24 5.15 -21.96
CA GLY A 200 9.16 4.75 -23.37
C GLY A 200 7.81 4.04 -23.64
N ARG A 201 7.42 3.90 -24.91
CA ARG A 201 6.13 3.32 -25.34
C ARG A 201 5.65 2.12 -24.50
N ARG A 202 6.56 1.22 -24.15
CA ARG A 202 6.29 0.02 -23.32
C ARG A 202 5.67 0.32 -21.96
N GLY A 203 6.12 1.38 -21.26
CA GLY A 203 5.58 1.71 -19.95
C GLY A 203 4.17 2.32 -20.03
N VAL A 204 3.90 3.12 -21.06
CA VAL A 204 2.54 3.62 -21.31
C VAL A 204 1.61 2.46 -21.66
N THR A 205 2.07 1.54 -22.52
CA THR A 205 1.30 0.31 -22.84
C THR A 205 1.00 -0.53 -21.60
N LEU A 206 1.93 -0.63 -20.64
CA LEU A 206 1.68 -1.35 -19.40
C LEU A 206 0.65 -0.66 -18.50
N ILE A 207 0.69 0.68 -18.38
CA ILE A 207 -0.32 1.42 -17.60
C ILE A 207 -1.69 1.32 -18.26
N VAL A 208 -1.76 1.62 -19.55
CA VAL A 208 -3.01 1.58 -20.32
C VAL A 208 -3.55 0.15 -20.36
N GLY A 209 -2.68 -0.85 -20.55
CA GLY A 209 -3.05 -2.26 -20.53
C GLY A 209 -3.56 -2.70 -19.17
N GLY A 210 -2.86 -2.38 -18.07
CA GLY A 210 -3.32 -2.70 -16.72
C GLY A 210 -4.64 -2.02 -16.36
N ALA A 211 -4.80 -0.74 -16.71
CA ALA A 211 -6.05 0.00 -16.53
C ALA A 211 -7.18 -0.57 -17.40
N ALA A 212 -6.89 -0.98 -18.64
CA ALA A 212 -7.85 -1.60 -19.53
C ALA A 212 -8.29 -2.97 -19.03
N VAL A 213 -7.37 -3.83 -18.58
CA VAL A 213 -7.72 -5.14 -17.99
C VAL A 213 -8.55 -4.96 -16.72
N LEU A 214 -8.21 -3.99 -15.87
CA LEU A 214 -9.02 -3.66 -14.69
C LEU A 214 -10.42 -3.18 -15.09
N ALA A 215 -10.51 -2.26 -16.05
CA ALA A 215 -11.79 -1.76 -16.56
C ALA A 215 -12.62 -2.91 -17.15
N VAL A 216 -12.02 -3.78 -17.96
CA VAL A 216 -12.66 -4.97 -18.52
C VAL A 216 -13.16 -5.87 -17.41
N LEU A 217 -12.39 -6.18 -16.37
CA LEU A 217 -12.86 -7.03 -15.27
C LEU A 217 -14.04 -6.41 -14.51
N LEU A 218 -13.99 -5.11 -14.23
CA LEU A 218 -15.09 -4.41 -13.55
C LEU A 218 -16.35 -4.36 -14.41
N VAL A 219 -16.20 -4.00 -15.68
CA VAL A 219 -17.29 -3.91 -16.66
C VAL A 219 -17.86 -5.30 -16.95
N TYR A 220 -17.02 -6.29 -17.21
CA TYR A 220 -17.41 -7.67 -17.45
C TYR A 220 -18.20 -8.25 -16.28
N SER A 221 -17.77 -8.01 -15.04
CA SER A 221 -18.53 -8.47 -13.87
C SER A 221 -19.95 -7.89 -13.81
N THR A 222 -20.13 -6.65 -14.28
CA THR A 222 -21.43 -5.99 -14.37
C THR A 222 -22.24 -6.53 -15.55
N PHE A 223 -21.61 -6.71 -16.72
CA PHE A 223 -22.26 -7.23 -17.91
C PHE A 223 -22.74 -8.68 -17.74
N VAL A 224 -21.92 -9.56 -17.15
CA VAL A 224 -22.33 -10.95 -16.87
C VAL A 224 -23.51 -10.99 -15.90
N ARG A 225 -23.53 -10.13 -14.87
CA ARG A 225 -24.63 -10.10 -13.90
C ARG A 225 -25.93 -9.52 -14.45
N THR A 226 -25.84 -8.56 -15.37
CA THR A 226 -27.03 -7.86 -15.89
C THR A 226 -27.56 -8.47 -17.20
N TYR A 227 -26.68 -9.03 -18.02
CA TYR A 227 -26.99 -9.50 -19.38
C TYR A 227 -26.50 -10.94 -19.65
N GLY A 228 -25.90 -11.62 -18.68
CA GLY A 228 -25.49 -13.02 -18.83
C GLY A 228 -26.69 -13.94 -19.01
N SER A 229 -26.50 -15.03 -19.75
CA SER A 229 -27.53 -16.07 -19.84
C SER A 229 -27.76 -16.68 -18.45
N PRO A 230 -29.01 -17.03 -18.09
CA PRO A 230 -29.30 -17.63 -16.79
C PRO A 230 -28.44 -18.85 -16.47
N GLU A 231 -28.15 -19.68 -17.48
CA GLU A 231 -27.31 -20.87 -17.34
C GLU A 231 -25.86 -20.54 -16.93
N LEU A 232 -25.26 -19.50 -17.53
CA LEU A 232 -23.90 -19.08 -17.19
C LEU A 232 -23.82 -18.50 -15.78
N VAL A 233 -24.81 -17.68 -15.40
CA VAL A 233 -24.88 -17.11 -14.05
C VAL A 233 -25.06 -18.22 -13.01
N ASN A 234 -25.97 -19.18 -13.27
CA ASN A 234 -26.18 -20.33 -12.40
C ASN A 234 -24.91 -21.19 -12.26
N ALA A 235 -24.21 -21.48 -13.37
CA ALA A 235 -22.98 -22.27 -13.32
C ALA A 235 -21.88 -21.58 -12.49
N ILE A 236 -21.77 -20.25 -12.58
CA ILE A 236 -20.83 -19.47 -11.76
C ILE A 236 -21.24 -19.53 -10.29
N ASP A 237 -22.53 -19.31 -9.99
CA ASP A 237 -23.03 -19.33 -8.61
C ASP A 237 -22.89 -20.71 -7.97
N GLU A 238 -23.20 -21.79 -8.70
CA GLU A 238 -22.97 -23.17 -8.26
C GLU A 238 -21.50 -23.46 -7.99
N THR A 239 -20.59 -22.97 -8.84
CA THR A 239 -19.15 -23.11 -8.62
C THR A 239 -18.69 -22.35 -7.37
N VAL A 240 -19.21 -21.14 -7.14
CA VAL A 240 -18.92 -20.33 -5.95
C VAL A 240 -19.42 -21.02 -4.69
N VAL A 241 -20.63 -21.57 -4.71
CA VAL A 241 -21.20 -22.34 -3.59
C VAL A 241 -20.37 -23.59 -3.33
N TRP A 242 -20.05 -24.36 -4.37
CA TRP A 242 -19.24 -25.56 -4.26
C TRP A 242 -17.85 -25.28 -3.67
N LEU A 243 -17.17 -24.22 -4.13
CA LEU A 243 -15.88 -23.79 -3.57
C LEU A 243 -16.03 -23.38 -2.11
N ARG A 244 -17.09 -22.64 -1.76
CA ARG A 244 -17.35 -22.23 -0.39
C ARG A 244 -17.59 -23.43 0.53
N ASP A 245 -18.33 -24.44 0.08
CA ASP A 245 -18.66 -25.61 0.89
C ASP A 245 -17.49 -26.61 0.96
N THR A 246 -16.68 -26.72 -0.10
CA THR A 246 -15.58 -27.68 -0.18
C THR A 246 -14.30 -27.17 0.46
N ILE A 247 -13.91 -25.94 0.15
CA ILE A 247 -12.62 -25.36 0.58
C ILE A 247 -12.80 -24.13 1.47
N GLY A 248 -14.02 -23.70 1.78
CA GLY A 248 -14.26 -22.61 2.76
C GLY A 248 -13.95 -21.19 2.26
N GLY A 249 -13.52 -21.02 1.00
CA GLY A 249 -13.13 -19.71 0.45
C GLY A 249 -13.10 -19.70 -1.08
N VAL A 250 -13.28 -18.53 -1.69
CA VAL A 250 -13.29 -18.38 -3.15
C VAL A 250 -12.18 -17.41 -3.57
N PRO A 251 -11.23 -17.83 -4.42
CA PRO A 251 -10.19 -16.94 -4.92
C PRO A 251 -10.80 -15.70 -5.58
N ARG A 252 -10.30 -14.52 -5.23
CA ARG A 252 -10.85 -13.26 -5.72
C ARG A 252 -10.21 -12.92 -7.06
N PRO A 253 -10.97 -12.81 -8.17
CA PRO A 253 -10.39 -12.60 -9.49
C PRO A 253 -9.50 -11.36 -9.60
N THR A 254 -9.83 -10.28 -8.89
CA THR A 254 -9.04 -9.04 -8.88
C THR A 254 -7.67 -9.21 -8.20
N GLU A 255 -7.58 -10.05 -7.16
CA GLU A 255 -6.33 -10.38 -6.48
C GLU A 255 -5.47 -11.29 -7.36
N VAL A 256 -6.06 -12.37 -7.89
CA VAL A 256 -5.36 -13.41 -8.68
C VAL A 256 -4.90 -12.90 -10.06
N LEU A 257 -5.75 -12.17 -10.78
CA LEU A 257 -5.47 -11.81 -12.18
C LEU A 257 -4.67 -10.52 -12.32
N ILE A 258 -4.79 -9.60 -11.36
CA ILE A 258 -4.13 -8.28 -11.45
C ILE A 258 -3.24 -8.04 -10.24
N GLY A 259 -3.84 -7.98 -9.04
CA GLY A 259 -3.20 -7.40 -7.87
C GLY A 259 -1.88 -8.09 -7.52
N PHE A 260 -1.92 -9.39 -7.25
CA PHE A 260 -0.75 -10.13 -6.79
C PHE A 260 0.30 -10.36 -7.89
N PRO A 261 -0.05 -10.73 -9.14
CA PRO A 261 0.92 -10.79 -10.22
C PRO A 261 1.63 -9.45 -10.46
N ALA A 262 0.89 -8.34 -10.46
CA ALA A 262 1.47 -7.01 -10.64
C ALA A 262 2.42 -6.63 -9.50
N LEU A 263 2.08 -7.00 -8.27
CA LEU A 263 2.93 -6.79 -7.10
C LEU A 263 4.22 -7.61 -7.18
N VAL A 264 4.13 -8.92 -7.44
CA VAL A 264 5.29 -9.82 -7.58
C VAL A 264 6.21 -9.37 -8.71
N TRP A 265 5.62 -9.05 -9.87
CA TRP A 265 6.35 -8.53 -11.02
C TRP A 265 6.98 -7.16 -10.74
N GLY A 266 6.27 -6.29 -10.04
CA GLY A 266 6.78 -4.99 -9.61
C GLY A 266 7.98 -5.11 -8.67
N ILE A 267 7.90 -6.00 -7.67
CA ILE A 267 8.98 -6.30 -6.73
C ILE A 267 10.23 -6.80 -7.46
N SER A 268 10.06 -7.69 -8.44
CA SER A 268 11.16 -8.31 -9.18
C SER A 268 11.81 -7.38 -10.21
N THR A 269 11.01 -6.58 -10.93
CA THR A 269 11.50 -5.76 -12.03
C THR A 269 12.04 -4.41 -11.60
N ARG A 270 11.56 -3.85 -10.48
CA ARG A 270 12.02 -2.53 -10.00
C ARG A 270 13.48 -2.51 -9.53
N SER A 271 14.11 -3.67 -9.33
CA SER A 271 15.56 -3.73 -9.07
C SER A 271 16.38 -3.31 -10.29
N ASN A 272 15.84 -3.50 -11.50
CA ASN A 272 16.57 -3.35 -12.75
C ASN A 272 16.00 -2.24 -13.65
N ARG A 273 14.70 -1.90 -13.49
CA ARG A 273 14.01 -0.92 -14.35
C ARG A 273 13.16 0.03 -13.51
N ARG A 274 13.29 1.34 -13.76
CA ARG A 274 12.43 2.37 -13.13
C ARG A 274 10.93 2.15 -13.39
N GLN A 275 10.59 1.57 -14.55
CA GLN A 275 9.22 1.23 -14.95
C GLN A 275 8.58 0.16 -14.05
N GLY A 276 9.36 -0.62 -13.29
CA GLY A 276 8.84 -1.60 -12.34
C GLY A 276 7.97 -0.99 -11.24
N TRP A 277 8.15 0.31 -10.94
CA TRP A 277 7.27 1.03 -10.00
C TRP A 277 5.82 1.14 -10.48
N TRP A 278 5.59 1.28 -11.79
CA TRP A 278 4.24 1.33 -12.33
C TRP A 278 3.52 -0.02 -12.22
N MET A 279 4.23 -1.12 -12.48
CA MET A 279 3.66 -2.46 -12.25
C MET A 279 3.39 -2.71 -10.77
N CYS A 280 4.31 -2.31 -9.89
CA CYS A 280 4.12 -2.41 -8.45
C CYS A 280 2.90 -1.58 -7.97
N ALA A 281 2.64 -0.43 -8.59
CA ALA A 281 1.49 0.42 -8.27
C ALA A 281 0.15 -0.27 -8.55
N PHE A 282 0.03 -1.07 -9.62
CA PHE A 282 -1.16 -1.92 -9.85
C PHE A 282 -1.33 -3.00 -8.79
N GLY A 283 -0.26 -3.36 -8.07
CA GLY A 283 -0.35 -4.20 -6.87
C GLY A 283 -1.30 -3.66 -5.81
N VAL A 284 -1.58 -2.33 -5.84
CA VAL A 284 -2.55 -1.71 -4.93
C VAL A 284 -3.96 -2.26 -5.11
N VAL A 285 -4.31 -2.81 -6.28
CA VAL A 285 -5.60 -3.47 -6.51
C VAL A 285 -5.78 -4.60 -5.51
N GLY A 286 -4.80 -5.52 -5.45
CA GLY A 286 -4.87 -6.69 -4.56
C GLY A 286 -4.87 -6.27 -3.09
N THR A 287 -3.98 -5.34 -2.71
CA THR A 287 -3.91 -4.89 -1.32
C THR A 287 -5.13 -4.07 -0.89
N SER A 288 -5.83 -3.39 -1.81
CA SER A 288 -7.08 -2.67 -1.51
C SER A 288 -8.24 -3.64 -1.32
N VAL A 289 -8.38 -4.63 -2.20
CA VAL A 289 -9.39 -5.70 -2.04
C VAL A 289 -9.21 -6.40 -0.68
N MET A 290 -7.96 -6.73 -0.35
CA MET A 290 -7.60 -7.34 0.92
C MET A 290 -7.91 -6.41 2.12
N ALA A 291 -7.47 -5.14 2.07
CA ALA A 291 -7.70 -4.16 3.14
C ALA A 291 -9.18 -3.86 3.38
N THR A 292 -10.04 -3.99 2.36
CA THR A 292 -11.49 -3.80 2.51
C THR A 292 -12.25 -5.09 2.82
N GLY A 293 -11.57 -6.25 2.84
CA GLY A 293 -12.19 -7.56 2.93
C GLY A 293 -13.03 -7.81 4.19
N LEU A 294 -12.71 -7.13 5.29
CA LEU A 294 -13.41 -7.21 6.57
C LEU A 294 -14.26 -5.96 6.87
N ALA A 295 -14.56 -5.14 5.86
CA ALA A 295 -15.37 -3.93 6.05
C ALA A 295 -16.85 -4.20 6.32
N SER A 296 -17.34 -5.40 5.95
CA SER A 296 -18.71 -5.80 6.25
C SER A 296 -18.78 -6.36 7.68
N PRO A 297 -19.70 -5.89 8.54
CA PRO A 297 -19.84 -6.39 9.92
C PRO A 297 -20.12 -7.90 10.01
N ASN A 298 -20.75 -8.45 8.97
CA ASN A 298 -21.10 -9.88 8.89
C ASN A 298 -20.10 -10.67 8.03
N ALA A 299 -18.91 -10.12 7.77
CA ALA A 299 -17.88 -10.85 7.04
C ALA A 299 -17.39 -12.03 7.88
N ASP A 300 -17.51 -13.24 7.34
CA ASP A 300 -16.86 -14.40 7.91
C ASP A 300 -15.34 -14.27 7.72
N VAL A 301 -14.64 -14.09 8.83
CA VAL A 301 -13.18 -13.90 8.88
C VAL A 301 -12.45 -15.08 8.25
N THR A 302 -12.92 -16.30 8.49
CA THR A 302 -12.31 -17.53 7.98
C THR A 302 -12.44 -17.57 6.46
N TYR A 303 -13.64 -17.27 5.95
CA TYR A 303 -13.89 -17.18 4.52
C TYR A 303 -12.99 -16.13 3.84
N VAL A 304 -12.86 -14.95 4.43
CA VAL A 304 -12.00 -13.88 3.89
C VAL A 304 -10.53 -14.30 3.91
N ALA A 305 -10.05 -14.89 5.01
CA ALA A 305 -8.67 -15.35 5.14
C ALA A 305 -8.33 -16.46 4.13
N LEU A 306 -9.20 -17.47 3.98
CA LEU A 306 -9.02 -18.55 3.01
C LEU A 306 -9.09 -18.04 1.58
N SER A 307 -10.05 -17.18 1.25
CA SER A 307 -10.17 -16.56 -0.07
C SER A 307 -8.89 -15.81 -0.46
N THR A 308 -8.33 -15.03 0.46
CA THR A 308 -7.07 -14.31 0.22
C THR A 308 -5.87 -15.26 0.14
N LEU A 309 -5.82 -16.31 0.96
CA LEU A 309 -4.78 -17.32 0.90
C LEU A 309 -4.78 -18.02 -0.47
N TYR A 310 -5.94 -18.45 -0.94
CA TYR A 310 -6.08 -19.09 -2.25
C TYR A 310 -5.79 -18.13 -3.40
N SER A 311 -6.10 -16.85 -3.24
CA SER A 311 -5.68 -15.85 -4.22
C SER A 311 -4.15 -15.69 -4.29
N ALA A 312 -3.46 -15.87 -3.16
CA ALA A 312 -2.03 -15.56 -3.01
C ALA A 312 -1.09 -16.69 -3.45
N VAL A 313 -1.59 -17.93 -3.50
CA VAL A 313 -0.87 -19.14 -3.94
C VAL A 313 -1.01 -19.30 -5.45
#